data_AF-A0A8S9S1T9-F1
#
_entry.id   AF-A0A8S9S1T9-F1
#
_cell.length_a   1.000
_cell.length_b   1.000
_cell.length_c   1.000
_cell.angle_alpha   90.00
_cell.angle_beta   90.00
_cell.angle_gamma   90.00
#
_symmetry.space_group_name_H-M   'P 1'
#
loop_
_entity.id
_entity.type
_entity.pdbx_description
1 polymer ?
#
loop_
_entity_poly.entity_id
_entity_poly.type
_entity_poly.pdbx_seq_one_letter_code
_entity_poly.pdbx_strand_id
1 'polypeptide(L)'
;MWRRIVSSGLKTLASDVAAASPRRSVRPLRFYLASNQASSSLFPRHFTSESVETVGKKKKKVEDVMPIATGHEKEELEAELEGRRLLDIDFPEGPFGTKEAPAIVKSYYDKRIVGCPGGEG
;
A
#
# COMPACT_ATOMS: atom_id res chain seq x y z
N MET A 1 -36.00 14.95 -49.78
CA MET A 1 -36.72 13.80 -49.19
C MET A 1 -35.74 12.64 -49.11
N TRP A 2 -35.61 11.96 -47.96
CA TRP A 2 -35.42 10.50 -47.81
C TRP A 2 -35.11 10.13 -46.34
N ARG A 3 -36.19 9.66 -45.69
CA ARG A 3 -36.40 8.62 -44.66
C ARG A 3 -35.41 8.42 -43.48
N ARG A 4 -36.03 8.52 -42.29
CA ARG A 4 -35.57 8.10 -40.95
C ARG A 4 -35.23 6.61 -40.89
N ILE A 5 -34.24 6.25 -40.06
CA ILE A 5 -34.18 4.95 -39.40
C ILE A 5 -34.05 5.19 -37.89
N VAL A 6 -35.09 4.80 -37.17
CA VAL A 6 -35.12 4.60 -35.72
C VAL A 6 -35.17 3.08 -35.55
N SER A 7 -34.29 2.47 -34.74
CA SER A 7 -34.65 1.25 -34.02
C SER A 7 -33.63 0.83 -32.94
N SER A 8 -34.15 0.80 -31.71
CA SER A 8 -34.08 -0.24 -30.67
C SER A 8 -32.74 -0.73 -30.09
N GLY A 9 -32.46 -0.24 -28.87
CA GLY A 9 -32.36 -1.04 -27.64
C GLY A 9 -31.66 -2.39 -27.70
N LEU A 10 -30.36 -2.40 -27.36
CA LEU A 10 -29.59 -3.61 -27.09
C LEU A 10 -30.09 -4.28 -25.80
N LYS A 11 -30.41 -5.56 -25.91
CA LYS A 11 -30.67 -6.47 -24.81
C LYS A 11 -29.38 -7.26 -24.58
N THR A 12 -28.74 -7.09 -23.43
CA THR A 12 -27.55 -7.87 -23.05
C THR A 12 -27.85 -8.65 -21.78
N LEU A 13 -27.61 -9.95 -21.86
CA LEU A 13 -27.96 -10.99 -20.91
C LEU A 13 -27.06 -10.92 -19.66
N ALA A 14 -27.66 -11.06 -18.47
CA ALA A 14 -26.94 -11.31 -17.23
C ALA A 14 -26.50 -12.78 -17.18
N SER A 15 -25.23 -13.02 -16.86
CA SER A 15 -24.70 -14.35 -16.54
C SER A 15 -24.64 -14.51 -15.04
N ASP A 16 -25.59 -15.26 -14.45
CA ASP A 16 -25.49 -15.76 -13.10
C ASP A 16 -24.53 -16.97 -13.07
N VAL A 17 -23.31 -16.74 -12.60
CA VAL A 17 -22.40 -17.83 -12.19
C VAL A 17 -22.53 -17.99 -10.69
N ALA A 18 -23.53 -18.78 -10.26
CA ALA A 18 -23.63 -19.25 -8.89
C ALA A 18 -22.78 -20.51 -8.73
N ALA A 19 -21.82 -20.43 -7.80
CA ALA A 19 -20.79 -21.43 -7.56
C ALA A 19 -21.34 -22.81 -7.14
N ALA A 20 -20.81 -23.85 -7.77
CA ALA A 20 -21.03 -25.24 -7.40
C ALA A 20 -20.44 -25.55 -6.01
N SER A 21 -21.25 -26.18 -5.16
CA SER A 21 -20.84 -26.70 -3.84
C SER A 21 -20.35 -28.15 -3.97
N PRO A 22 -19.11 -28.50 -3.60
CA PRO A 22 -18.70 -29.88 -3.43
C PRO A 22 -18.77 -30.26 -1.94
N ARG A 23 -19.73 -31.13 -1.61
CA ARG A 23 -19.74 -31.86 -0.32
C ARG A 23 -18.59 -32.86 -0.34
N ARG A 24 -17.52 -32.62 0.44
CA ARG A 24 -16.49 -33.63 0.70
C ARG A 24 -16.39 -33.89 2.20
N SER A 25 -16.86 -35.08 2.57
CA SER A 25 -16.74 -35.69 3.91
C SER A 25 -15.27 -35.86 4.28
N VAL A 26 -14.86 -35.31 5.43
CA VAL A 26 -13.54 -35.52 6.04
C VAL A 26 -13.71 -36.48 7.23
N ARG A 27 -13.17 -37.70 7.08
CA ARG A 27 -12.97 -38.64 8.20
C ARG A 27 -11.67 -38.28 8.94
N PRO A 28 -11.61 -38.37 10.28
CA PRO A 28 -10.38 -38.07 11.01
C PRO A 28 -9.53 -39.32 11.30
N LEU A 29 -8.26 -39.05 11.65
CA LEU A 29 -7.31 -39.88 12.41
C LEU A 29 -6.65 -41.04 11.63
N ARG A 30 -5.34 -41.32 11.68
CA ARG A 30 -4.33 -41.18 12.73
C ARG A 30 -2.95 -41.02 12.08
N PHE A 31 -2.17 -40.01 12.45
CA PHE A 31 -0.72 -40.04 12.25
C PHE A 31 -0.08 -40.60 13.51
N TYR A 32 0.59 -41.75 13.38
CA TYR A 32 1.36 -42.35 14.46
C TYR A 32 2.54 -41.42 14.79
N LEU A 33 2.70 -41.13 16.09
CA LEU A 33 3.91 -40.55 16.65
C LEU A 33 5.09 -41.45 16.29
N ALA A 34 5.95 -40.99 15.38
CA ALA A 34 7.32 -41.48 15.29
C ALA A 34 8.18 -40.57 16.18
N SER A 35 8.35 -40.98 17.44
CA SER A 35 9.44 -40.47 18.27
C SER A 35 10.75 -40.95 17.64
N ASN A 36 11.57 -40.03 17.13
CA ASN A 36 13.00 -40.28 17.11
C ASN A 36 13.77 -38.97 17.30
N GLN A 37 14.53 -38.98 18.39
CA GLN A 37 15.29 -37.88 18.97
C GLN A 37 16.27 -37.26 17.95
N ALA A 38 15.99 -36.03 17.52
CA ALA A 38 17.03 -35.19 16.95
C ALA A 38 17.86 -34.63 18.10
N SER A 39 19.08 -35.14 18.27
CA SER A 39 20.04 -34.60 19.23
C SER A 39 20.38 -33.18 18.84
N SER A 40 19.86 -32.23 19.61
CA SER A 40 20.05 -30.80 19.41
C SER A 40 21.44 -30.38 19.90
N SER A 41 22.41 -30.22 19.01
CA SER A 41 23.56 -29.37 19.31
C SER A 41 23.12 -27.91 19.14
N LEU A 42 22.46 -27.39 20.17
CA LEU A 42 22.22 -25.97 20.32
C LEU A 42 23.58 -25.31 20.57
N PHE A 43 24.28 -24.91 19.51
CA PHE A 43 25.23 -23.81 19.65
C PHE A 43 24.36 -22.56 19.78
N PRO A 44 24.33 -21.86 20.93
CA PRO A 44 23.77 -20.54 20.98
C PRO A 44 24.75 -19.67 20.17
N ARG A 45 24.44 -19.42 18.90
CA ARG A 45 25.01 -18.25 18.22
C ARG A 45 24.42 -17.05 18.94
N HIS A 46 25.12 -16.59 19.97
CA HIS A 46 24.90 -15.27 20.54
C HIS A 46 25.18 -14.25 19.44
N PHE A 47 24.15 -13.92 18.66
CA PHE A 47 24.13 -12.67 17.91
C PHE A 47 23.64 -11.60 18.87
N THR A 48 24.57 -11.08 19.67
CA THR A 48 24.30 -9.93 20.52
C THR A 48 24.22 -8.71 19.60
N SER A 49 23.02 -8.38 19.12
CA SER A 49 22.77 -7.05 18.57
C SER A 49 22.73 -6.11 19.76
N GLU A 50 23.87 -5.52 20.08
CA GLU A 50 23.99 -4.44 21.05
C GLU A 50 23.30 -3.20 20.46
N SER A 51 21.97 -3.15 20.56
CA SER A 51 21.22 -1.90 20.39
C SER A 51 21.40 -1.11 21.68
N VAL A 52 22.57 -0.50 21.83
CA VAL A 52 22.81 0.51 22.85
C VAL A 52 21.86 1.68 22.56
N GLU A 53 20.79 1.71 23.34
CA GLU A 53 19.93 2.84 23.61
C GLU A 53 20.77 3.94 24.29
N THR A 54 21.69 4.58 23.56
CA THR A 54 22.27 5.86 23.97
C THR A 54 21.91 6.93 22.95
N VAL A 55 20.89 7.69 23.34
CA VAL A 55 20.67 9.12 23.12
C VAL A 55 21.85 9.81 22.45
N GLY A 56 21.83 9.80 21.13
CA GLY A 56 22.72 10.54 20.26
C GLY A 56 22.14 10.42 18.87
N LYS A 57 21.54 11.49 18.35
CA LYS A 57 20.81 11.56 17.07
C LYS A 57 21.73 11.25 15.86
N LYS A 58 22.27 10.05 15.75
CA LYS A 58 22.77 9.54 14.48
C LYS A 58 21.53 9.17 13.68
N LYS A 59 21.25 9.96 12.64
CA LYS A 59 20.25 9.64 11.63
C LYS A 59 20.57 8.23 11.15
N LYS A 60 19.68 7.26 11.44
CA LYS A 60 19.79 5.89 10.91
C LYS A 60 19.79 6.02 9.40
N LYS A 61 20.75 5.37 8.73
CA LYS A 61 20.79 5.38 7.27
C LYS A 61 20.00 4.20 6.74
N VAL A 62 19.58 4.26 5.47
CA VAL A 62 18.89 3.11 4.86
C VAL A 62 19.80 1.90 4.81
N GLU A 63 21.11 2.09 4.63
CA GLU A 63 22.08 1.00 4.62
C GLU A 63 22.14 0.22 5.95
N ASP A 64 21.79 0.87 7.07
CA ASP A 64 21.74 0.22 8.39
C ASP A 64 20.49 -0.65 8.57
N VAL A 65 19.42 -0.37 7.81
CA VAL A 65 18.14 -1.09 7.87
C VAL A 65 18.06 -2.16 6.78
N MET A 66 18.35 -1.79 5.54
CA MET A 66 18.27 -2.65 4.36
C MET A 66 19.37 -2.30 3.34
N PRO A 67 20.58 -2.90 3.44
CA PRO A 67 21.74 -2.54 2.64
C PRO A 67 21.62 -2.84 1.13
N ILE A 68 20.66 -3.68 0.72
CA ILE A 68 20.43 -4.08 -0.67
C ILE A 68 19.31 -3.23 -1.32
N ALA A 69 18.66 -2.33 -0.56
CA ALA A 69 17.62 -1.46 -1.08
C ALA A 69 18.15 -0.55 -2.20
N THR A 70 17.47 -0.53 -3.34
CA THR A 70 17.85 0.32 -4.48
C THR A 70 16.62 0.91 -5.18
N GLY A 71 16.80 1.96 -5.98
CA GLY A 71 15.72 2.61 -6.71
C GLY A 71 14.68 3.24 -5.78
N HIS A 72 13.39 3.07 -6.12
CA HIS A 72 12.27 3.67 -5.39
C HIS A 72 12.15 3.11 -3.96
N GLU A 73 12.54 1.84 -3.76
CA GLU A 73 12.52 1.22 -2.43
C GLU A 73 13.44 1.96 -1.44
N LYS A 74 14.63 2.36 -1.90
CA LYS A 74 15.57 3.13 -1.09
C LYS A 74 15.05 4.54 -0.81
N GLU A 75 14.48 5.20 -1.81
CA GLU A 75 13.92 6.56 -1.68
C GLU A 75 12.78 6.62 -0.65
N GLU A 76 11.89 5.63 -0.68
CA GLU A 76 10.80 5.48 0.30
C GLU A 76 11.33 5.33 1.72
N LEU A 77 12.31 4.43 1.93
CA LEU A 77 12.92 4.22 3.25
C LEU A 77 13.71 5.44 3.76
N GLU A 78 14.42 6.15 2.88
CA GLU A 78 15.13 7.38 3.25
C GLU A 78 14.13 8.43 3.76
N ALA A 79 13.00 8.57 3.07
CA ALA A 79 11.96 9.52 3.45
C ALA A 79 11.30 9.16 4.78
N GLU A 80 10.99 7.88 5.01
CA GLU A 80 10.44 7.39 6.27
C GLU A 80 11.39 7.60 7.45
N LEU A 81 12.70 7.35 7.26
CA LEU A 81 13.71 7.58 8.30
C LEU A 81 13.91 9.06 8.62
N GLU A 82 13.73 9.94 7.63
CA GLU A 82 13.73 11.39 7.82
C GLU A 82 12.40 11.91 8.38
N GLY A 83 11.34 11.10 8.38
CA GLY A 83 9.99 11.48 8.78
C GLY A 83 9.29 12.42 7.79
N ARG A 84 9.71 12.41 6.52
CA ARG A 84 9.11 13.20 5.44
C ARG A 84 8.23 12.30 4.56
N ARG A 85 7.15 12.86 4.00
CA ARG A 85 6.31 12.17 3.02
C ARG A 85 6.77 12.52 1.60
N LEU A 86 7.07 11.52 0.77
CA LEU A 86 7.49 11.75 -0.63
C LEU A 86 6.39 12.43 -1.46
N LEU A 87 5.14 12.00 -1.27
CA LEU A 87 3.96 12.49 -2.00
C LEU A 87 3.11 13.44 -1.14
N ASP A 88 3.75 14.44 -0.53
CA ASP A 88 3.08 15.38 0.37
C ASP A 88 2.10 16.32 -0.35
N ILE A 89 2.32 16.59 -1.64
CA ILE A 89 1.52 17.56 -2.40
C ILE A 89 0.16 17.02 -2.89
N ASP A 90 -0.11 15.73 -2.75
CA ASP A 90 -1.27 15.06 -3.34
C ASP A 90 -2.58 15.48 -2.67
N PHE A 91 -2.52 15.80 -1.37
CA PHE A 91 -3.65 16.13 -0.54
C PHE A 91 -3.61 17.63 -0.18
N PRO A 92 -4.08 18.53 -1.07
CA PRO A 92 -4.16 19.94 -0.75
C PRO A 92 -5.23 20.14 0.32
N GLU A 93 -4.83 20.70 1.45
CA GLU A 93 -5.70 21.08 2.54
C GLU A 93 -5.67 22.60 2.73
N GLY A 94 -6.81 23.17 3.09
CA GLY A 94 -6.93 24.61 3.29
C GLY A 94 -8.36 25.10 3.11
N PRO A 95 -8.60 26.41 3.35
CA PRO A 95 -9.89 27.02 3.08
C PRO A 95 -10.22 26.97 1.57
N PHE A 96 -11.51 27.09 1.23
CA PHE A 96 -11.97 27.08 -0.16
C PHE A 96 -11.34 28.19 -1.02
N GLY A 97 -10.95 29.29 -0.38
CA GLY A 97 -10.33 30.45 -1.00
C GLY A 97 -11.36 31.49 -1.43
N THR A 98 -10.94 32.74 -1.42
CA THR A 98 -11.70 33.90 -1.90
C THR A 98 -10.94 34.59 -3.03
N LYS A 99 -11.56 35.59 -3.65
CA LYS A 99 -10.91 36.40 -4.70
C LYS A 99 -9.62 37.08 -4.21
N GLU A 100 -9.60 37.50 -2.95
CA GLU A 100 -8.45 38.18 -2.33
C GLU A 100 -7.44 37.18 -1.75
N ALA A 101 -7.89 36.01 -1.30
CA ALA A 101 -7.06 34.95 -0.72
C ALA A 101 -7.38 33.59 -1.39
N PRO A 102 -6.79 33.28 -2.56
CA PRO A 102 -7.11 32.08 -3.32
C PRO A 102 -6.60 30.80 -2.64
N ALA A 103 -7.24 29.66 -2.95
CA ALA A 103 -6.73 28.35 -2.55
C ALA A 103 -5.46 28.00 -3.36
N ILE A 104 -4.35 27.77 -2.66
CA ILE A 104 -3.05 27.49 -3.26
C ILE A 104 -2.86 25.98 -3.36
N VAL A 105 -2.58 25.48 -4.57
CA VAL A 105 -2.33 24.06 -4.83
C VAL A 105 -0.92 23.88 -5.37
N LYS A 106 -0.16 22.95 -4.77
CA LYS A 106 1.21 22.63 -5.20
C LYS A 106 1.18 21.67 -6.41
N SER A 107 2.09 21.83 -7.37
CA SER A 107 2.28 20.90 -8.48
C SER A 107 3.75 20.79 -8.86
N TYR A 108 4.18 19.62 -9.34
CA TYR A 108 5.52 19.42 -9.88
C TYR A 108 5.67 19.94 -11.31
N TYR A 109 4.55 20.03 -12.05
CA TYR A 109 4.49 20.51 -13.43
C TYR A 109 3.69 21.81 -13.51
N ASP A 110 3.74 22.47 -14.68
CA ASP A 110 3.00 23.71 -14.96
C ASP A 110 1.47 23.58 -14.83
N LYS A 111 0.94 22.35 -14.98
CA LYS A 111 -0.49 22.04 -14.91
C LYS A 111 -0.73 20.81 -14.03
N ARG A 112 -1.85 20.81 -13.32
CA ARG A 112 -2.30 19.72 -12.44
C ARG A 112 -3.81 19.55 -12.51
N ILE A 113 -4.28 18.32 -12.35
CA ILE A 113 -5.70 18.01 -12.18
C ILE A 113 -6.07 18.19 -10.70
N VAL A 114 -7.15 18.92 -10.45
CA VAL A 114 -7.68 19.17 -9.10
C VAL A 114 -9.19 18.91 -9.11
N GLY A 115 -9.65 18.11 -8.15
CA GLY A 115 -11.08 17.93 -7.89
C GLY A 115 -11.54 18.90 -6.79
N CYS A 116 -12.65 19.59 -7.00
CA CYS A 116 -13.27 20.44 -6.00
C CYS A 116 -14.53 19.76 -5.44
N PRO A 117 -14.49 19.18 -4.23
CA PRO A 117 -15.68 18.58 -3.63
C PRO A 117 -16.72 19.63 -3.20
N GLY A 118 -16.32 20.90 -3.06
CA GLY A 118 -17.14 21.95 -2.45
C GLY A 118 -17.10 21.90 -0.92
N GLY A 119 -17.70 22.88 -0.27
CA GLY A 119 -17.77 23.03 1.18
C GLY A 119 -18.28 24.42 1.56
N GLU A 120 -18.67 24.63 2.82
CA GLU A 120 -18.91 26.00 3.31
C GLU A 120 -17.59 26.78 3.28
N GLY A 121 -17.59 27.87 2.53
CA GLY A 121 -16.43 28.76 2.31
C GLY A 121 -16.48 30.00 3.17
#